data_AF-A0A2M7PQ09-F1
#
_entry.id   AF-A0A2M7PQ09-F1
#
_cell.length_a   1.000
_cell.length_b   1.000
_cell.length_c   1.000
_cell.angle_alpha   90.00
_cell.angle_beta   90.00
_cell.angle_gamma   90.00
#
_symmetry.space_group_name_H-M   'P 1'
#
loop_
_entity.id
_entity.type
_entity.pdbx_description
1 polymer ?
#
loop_
_entity_poly.entity_id
_entity_poly.type
_entity_poly.pdbx_seq_one_letter_code
_entity_poly.pdbx_strand_id
1 'polypeptide(L)'
;MKKVFRDFTKLCDEWELFGKELVAIDGPKFRACNSKKNNYSSKKLARHLQYLDEKIEGYLKELDHHDQLESPDRQPDVKEIEERIQQLRDRREKYESYQRKLKQSGENEISTTDPDARLMANHNHVEVSYNVQTTVDAKHKLIADFKVTQKPNDLGELDHMAMRAKKLFGNKAFEVLADKGYYKAKDLKKCTENGITVYITKQTYANGTKDQAFYSDQFKYDPTKNVYLCPAGKELHYYRARKKDGKIIGYEYL
;
A
#
# COMPACT_ATOMS: atom_id res chain seq x y z
N MET A 1 4.87 -15.96 17.40
CA MET A 1 5.94 -15.05 16.94
C MET A 1 6.00 -13.70 17.67
N LYS A 2 4.98 -12.82 17.64
CA LYS A 2 5.09 -11.47 18.26
C LYS A 2 5.48 -11.45 19.74
N LYS A 3 4.99 -12.40 20.54
CA LYS A 3 5.36 -12.54 21.96
C LYS A 3 6.86 -12.88 22.11
N VAL A 4 7.32 -13.91 21.39
CA VAL A 4 8.74 -14.33 21.38
C VAL A 4 9.66 -13.19 20.95
N PHE A 5 9.32 -12.45 19.89
CA PHE A 5 10.13 -11.31 19.48
C PHE A 5 10.17 -10.22 20.55
N ARG A 6 9.04 -9.93 21.20
CA ARG A 6 9.00 -8.96 22.31
C ARG A 6 9.89 -9.41 23.47
N ASP A 7 9.87 -10.69 23.82
CA ASP A 7 10.69 -11.22 24.91
C ASP A 7 12.18 -11.19 24.53
N PHE A 8 12.53 -11.50 23.28
CA PHE A 8 13.88 -11.29 22.72
C PHE A 8 14.32 -9.83 22.80
N THR A 9 13.48 -8.87 22.40
CA THR A 9 13.84 -7.45 22.48
C THR A 9 14.06 -6.98 23.92
N LYS A 10 13.30 -7.51 24.90
CA LYS A 10 13.53 -7.20 26.32
C LYS A 10 14.88 -7.73 26.80
N LEU A 11 15.24 -8.94 26.41
CA LEU A 11 16.53 -9.53 26.73
C LEU A 11 17.68 -8.70 26.15
N CYS A 12 17.58 -8.29 24.88
CA CYS A 12 18.55 -7.37 24.27
C CYS A 12 18.63 -6.03 25.02
N ASP A 13 17.51 -5.55 25.56
CA ASP A 13 17.46 -4.33 26.35
C ASP A 13 18.17 -4.47 27.71
N GLU A 14 17.91 -5.58 28.42
CA GLU A 14 18.55 -5.95 29.68
C GLU A 14 20.05 -6.14 29.54
N TRP A 15 20.50 -6.63 28.40
CA TRP A 15 21.92 -6.77 28.05
C TRP A 15 22.54 -5.49 27.47
N GLU A 16 21.82 -4.37 27.52
CA GLU A 16 22.26 -3.07 27.02
C GLU A 16 22.68 -3.07 25.54
N LEU A 17 22.11 -3.97 24.72
CA LEU A 17 22.45 -4.05 23.30
C LEU A 17 21.80 -2.93 22.46
N PHE A 18 20.82 -2.23 23.03
CA PHE A 18 20.20 -1.07 22.41
C PHE A 18 20.78 0.23 22.98
N GLY A 19 21.23 1.12 22.08
CA GLY A 19 21.69 2.46 22.46
C GLY A 19 20.55 3.41 22.79
N LYS A 20 19.40 3.28 22.11
CA LYS A 20 18.18 4.08 22.32
C LYS A 20 18.33 5.58 22.01
N GLU A 21 19.39 5.95 21.30
CA GLU A 21 19.70 7.34 20.93
C GLU A 21 19.38 7.63 19.48
N LEU A 22 19.70 6.70 18.57
CA LEU A 22 19.51 6.83 17.14
C LEU A 22 18.91 5.54 16.59
N VAL A 23 17.82 5.67 15.83
CA VAL A 23 17.22 4.55 15.12
C VAL A 23 17.01 4.87 13.65
N ALA A 24 17.06 3.83 12.81
CA ALA A 24 16.63 3.90 11.42
C ALA A 24 15.25 3.23 11.27
N ILE A 25 14.34 3.88 10.55
CA ILE A 25 13.04 3.31 10.16
C ILE A 25 13.06 3.07 8.66
N ASP A 26 12.80 1.83 8.28
CA ASP A 26 12.77 1.39 6.88
C ASP A 26 11.64 0.38 6.64
N GLY A 27 11.17 0.30 5.40
CA GLY A 27 9.98 -0.41 4.95
C GLY A 27 10.28 -1.47 3.88
N PRO A 28 11.14 -2.47 4.16
CA PRO A 28 11.41 -3.52 3.20
C PRO A 28 10.15 -4.28 2.80
N LYS A 29 10.07 -4.59 1.51
CA LYS A 29 9.01 -5.41 0.92
C LYS A 29 9.50 -6.83 0.74
N PHE A 30 8.80 -7.79 1.34
CA PHE A 30 9.12 -9.20 1.25
C PHE A 30 8.11 -9.90 0.36
N ARG A 31 8.62 -10.64 -0.62
CA ARG A 31 7.78 -11.44 -1.52
C ARG A 31 6.96 -12.45 -0.71
N ALA A 32 5.65 -12.47 -0.96
CA ALA A 32 4.73 -13.39 -0.32
C ALA A 32 4.64 -14.73 -1.06
N CYS A 33 4.07 -15.74 -0.41
CA CYS A 33 3.74 -17.01 -1.04
C CYS A 33 2.45 -16.89 -1.87
N ASN A 34 2.43 -15.98 -2.85
CA ASN A 34 1.31 -15.84 -3.77
C ASN A 34 1.77 -15.36 -5.14
N SER A 35 1.06 -15.78 -6.19
CA SER A 35 1.34 -15.35 -7.57
C SER A 35 0.37 -14.25 -8.00
N LYS A 36 0.77 -13.42 -8.98
CA LYS A 36 -0.14 -12.45 -9.62
C LYS A 36 -1.38 -13.10 -10.23
N LYS A 37 -1.24 -14.35 -10.70
CA LYS A 37 -2.36 -15.13 -11.25
C LYS A 37 -3.39 -15.44 -10.15
N ASN A 38 -2.90 -15.71 -8.93
CA ASN A 38 -3.68 -16.02 -7.73
C ASN A 38 -4.02 -14.80 -6.86
N ASN A 39 -3.84 -13.58 -7.38
CA ASN A 39 -4.34 -12.35 -6.77
C ASN A 39 -5.47 -11.76 -7.62
N TYR A 40 -6.60 -11.41 -7.01
CA TYR A 40 -7.81 -11.01 -7.72
C TYR A 40 -8.33 -9.67 -7.20
N SER A 41 -8.48 -8.69 -8.10
CA SER A 41 -9.20 -7.45 -7.83
C SER A 41 -10.61 -7.51 -8.40
N SER A 42 -11.50 -6.62 -7.97
CA SER A 42 -12.87 -6.51 -8.50
C SER A 42 -12.90 -6.40 -10.03
N LYS A 43 -11.97 -5.62 -10.60
CA LYS A 43 -11.83 -5.46 -12.07
C LYS A 43 -11.36 -6.76 -12.75
N LYS A 44 -10.42 -7.48 -12.13
CA LYS A 44 -9.92 -8.75 -12.67
C LYS A 44 -11.01 -9.83 -12.61
N LEU A 45 -11.77 -9.91 -11.51
CA LEU A 45 -12.89 -10.84 -11.38
C LEU A 45 -13.99 -10.57 -12.41
N ALA A 46 -14.38 -9.30 -12.60
CA ALA A 46 -15.39 -8.94 -13.59
C ALA A 46 -15.00 -9.40 -15.00
N ARG A 47 -13.74 -9.17 -15.40
CA ARG A 47 -13.21 -9.64 -16.69
C ARG A 47 -13.23 -11.16 -16.82
N HIS A 48 -12.86 -11.88 -15.76
CA HIS A 48 -12.88 -13.35 -15.78
C HIS A 48 -14.31 -13.90 -15.87
N LEU A 49 -15.26 -13.31 -15.13
CA LEU A 49 -16.67 -13.71 -15.18
C LEU A 49 -17.24 -13.49 -16.59
N GLN A 50 -17.02 -12.31 -17.18
CA GLN A 50 -17.45 -12.02 -18.55
C GLN A 50 -16.87 -13.03 -19.54
N TYR A 51 -15.56 -13.31 -19.48
CA TYR A 51 -14.93 -14.29 -20.36
C TYR A 51 -15.50 -15.70 -20.19
N LEU A 52 -15.83 -16.11 -18.96
CA LEU A 52 -16.46 -17.39 -18.70
C LEU A 52 -17.88 -17.45 -19.27
N ASP A 53 -18.65 -16.36 -19.13
CA ASP A 53 -20.01 -16.26 -19.67
C ASP A 53 -19.99 -16.37 -21.20
N GLU A 54 -19.10 -15.64 -21.88
CA GLU A 54 -18.90 -15.70 -23.34
C GLU A 54 -18.49 -17.11 -23.80
N LYS A 55 -17.64 -17.81 -23.03
CA LYS A 55 -17.23 -19.18 -23.36
C LYS A 55 -18.33 -20.22 -23.15
N ILE A 56 -19.11 -20.09 -22.08
CA ILE A 56 -20.27 -20.97 -21.83
C ILE A 56 -21.30 -20.78 -22.94
N GLU A 57 -21.61 -19.53 -23.32
CA GLU A 57 -22.53 -19.24 -24.42
C GLU A 57 -22.04 -19.82 -25.75
N GLY A 58 -20.73 -19.74 -26.02
CA GLY A 58 -20.11 -20.37 -27.20
C GLY A 58 -20.33 -21.87 -27.25
N TYR A 59 -20.04 -22.59 -26.16
CA TYR A 59 -20.25 -24.04 -26.10
C TYR A 59 -21.72 -24.45 -26.16
N LEU A 60 -22.63 -23.66 -25.58
CA LEU A 60 -24.07 -23.90 -25.71
C LEU A 60 -24.54 -23.80 -27.17
N LYS A 61 -24.03 -22.83 -27.94
CA LYS A 61 -24.32 -22.72 -29.37
C LYS A 61 -23.76 -23.88 -30.18
N GLU A 62 -22.59 -24.40 -29.80
CA GLU A 62 -22.01 -25.60 -30.42
C GLU A 62 -22.89 -26.83 -30.20
N LEU A 63 -23.43 -27.01 -28.98
CA LEU A 63 -24.40 -28.08 -28.67
C LEU A 63 -25.68 -27.94 -29.50
N ASP A 64 -26.28 -26.74 -29.52
CA ASP A 64 -27.50 -26.47 -30.30
C ASP A 64 -27.30 -26.74 -31.80
N HIS A 65 -26.11 -26.46 -32.33
CA HIS A 65 -25.78 -26.72 -33.73
C HIS A 65 -25.59 -28.22 -34.02
N HIS A 66 -24.99 -28.96 -33.09
CA HIS A 66 -24.81 -30.40 -33.21
C HIS A 66 -26.15 -31.15 -33.18
N ASP A 67 -27.10 -30.72 -32.36
CA ASP A 67 -28.45 -31.30 -32.32
C ASP A 67 -29.23 -31.08 -33.64
N GLN A 68 -28.86 -30.06 -34.42
CA GLN A 68 -29.48 -29.74 -35.73
C GLN A 68 -28.83 -30.48 -36.91
N LEU A 69 -27.63 -31.05 -36.74
CA LEU A 69 -26.87 -31.73 -37.80
C LEU A 69 -26.70 -33.22 -37.46
N GLU A 70 -27.60 -34.08 -37.97
CA GLU A 70 -27.37 -35.53 -38.04
C GLU A 70 -26.28 -35.87 -39.08
N SER A 71 -25.00 -35.59 -38.79
CA SER A 71 -23.89 -35.94 -39.68
C SER A 71 -22.87 -36.86 -39.01
N PRO A 72 -22.39 -37.93 -39.67
CA PRO A 72 -21.69 -39.04 -39.00
C PRO A 72 -20.20 -38.82 -38.74
N ASP A 73 -19.61 -37.70 -39.19
CA ASP A 73 -18.16 -37.55 -39.19
C ASP A 73 -17.64 -36.59 -38.11
N ARG A 74 -16.92 -37.19 -37.16
CA ARG A 74 -15.87 -36.62 -36.29
C ARG A 74 -16.25 -35.32 -35.56
N GLN A 75 -17.31 -35.39 -34.77
CA GLN A 75 -17.68 -34.34 -33.82
C GLN A 75 -16.97 -34.56 -32.47
N PRO A 76 -16.57 -33.50 -31.73
CA PRO A 76 -16.24 -33.64 -30.31
C PRO A 76 -17.39 -34.32 -29.55
N ASP A 77 -17.06 -35.27 -28.67
CA ASP A 77 -18.05 -36.02 -27.90
C ASP A 77 -18.93 -35.03 -27.11
N VAL A 78 -20.25 -35.08 -27.27
CA VAL A 78 -21.21 -34.20 -26.56
C VAL A 78 -20.92 -34.20 -25.06
N LYS A 79 -20.52 -35.35 -24.51
CA LYS A 79 -20.08 -35.49 -23.12
C LYS A 79 -18.88 -34.62 -22.79
N GLU A 80 -17.90 -34.51 -23.69
CA GLU A 80 -16.73 -33.65 -23.49
C GLU A 80 -17.14 -32.16 -23.43
N ILE A 81 -18.12 -31.74 -24.25
CA ILE A 81 -18.63 -30.36 -24.23
C ILE A 81 -19.38 -30.08 -22.92
N GLU A 82 -20.26 -30.99 -22.49
CA GLU A 82 -20.97 -30.89 -21.22
C GLU A 82 -20.00 -30.82 -20.02
N GLU A 83 -18.98 -31.68 -20.00
CA GLU A 83 -17.92 -31.66 -18.98
C GLU A 83 -17.17 -30.32 -18.95
N ARG A 84 -16.84 -29.77 -20.13
CA ARG A 84 -16.19 -28.45 -20.24
C ARG A 84 -17.10 -27.33 -19.73
N ILE A 85 -18.40 -27.35 -20.05
CA ILE A 85 -19.37 -26.38 -19.54
C ILE A 85 -19.44 -26.46 -18.02
N GLN A 86 -19.49 -27.67 -17.44
CA GLN A 86 -19.52 -27.83 -15.99
C GLN A 86 -18.27 -27.25 -15.32
N GLN A 87 -17.07 -27.54 -15.85
CA GLN A 87 -15.82 -26.96 -15.35
C GLN A 87 -15.80 -25.43 -15.41
N LEU A 88 -16.41 -24.82 -16.44
CA LEU A 88 -16.53 -23.37 -16.56
C LEU A 88 -17.51 -22.81 -15.52
N ARG A 89 -18.65 -23.48 -15.30
CA ARG A 89 -19.63 -23.12 -14.26
C ARG A 89 -19.02 -23.17 -12.85
N ASP A 90 -18.26 -24.21 -12.54
CA ASP A 90 -17.57 -24.34 -11.25
C ASP A 90 -16.55 -23.21 -11.03
N ARG A 91 -15.79 -22.85 -12.08
CA ARG A 91 -14.85 -21.72 -12.04
C ARG A 91 -15.58 -20.39 -11.86
N ARG A 92 -16.73 -20.23 -12.49
CA ARG A 92 -17.58 -19.04 -12.37
C ARG A 92 -18.05 -18.87 -10.92
N GLU A 93 -18.62 -19.91 -10.33
CA GLU A 93 -19.06 -19.89 -8.92
C GLU A 93 -17.92 -19.55 -7.97
N LYS A 94 -16.72 -20.12 -8.21
CA LYS A 94 -15.52 -19.79 -7.45
C LYS A 94 -15.19 -18.30 -7.52
N TYR A 95 -15.23 -17.67 -8.70
CA TYR A 95 -14.96 -16.24 -8.84
C TYR A 95 -16.06 -15.35 -8.26
N GLU A 96 -17.32 -15.76 -8.33
CA GLU A 96 -18.41 -15.08 -7.63
C GLU A 96 -18.24 -15.14 -6.11
N SER A 97 -17.73 -16.26 -5.57
CA SER A 97 -17.39 -16.37 -4.15
C SER A 97 -16.30 -15.36 -3.76
N TYR A 98 -15.30 -15.14 -4.59
CA TYR A 98 -14.26 -14.14 -4.36
C TYR A 98 -14.81 -12.71 -4.43
N GLN A 99 -15.73 -12.45 -5.37
CA GLN A 99 -16.37 -11.14 -5.47
C GLN A 99 -17.23 -10.84 -4.24
N ARG A 100 -17.96 -11.83 -3.71
CA ARG A 100 -18.70 -11.71 -2.44
C ARG A 100 -17.76 -11.42 -1.27
N LYS A 101 -16.64 -12.14 -1.17
CA LYS A 101 -15.62 -11.91 -0.12
C LYS A 101 -15.02 -10.49 -0.18
N LEU A 102 -14.72 -9.97 -1.38
CA LEU A 102 -14.24 -8.60 -1.54
C LEU A 102 -15.28 -7.57 -1.08
N LYS A 103 -16.54 -7.75 -1.47
CA LYS A 103 -17.64 -6.86 -1.04
C LYS A 103 -17.83 -6.86 0.48
N GLN A 104 -17.76 -8.04 1.11
CA GLN A 104 -17.94 -8.18 2.56
C GLN A 104 -16.76 -7.60 3.36
N SER A 105 -15.53 -7.81 2.89
CA SER A 105 -14.33 -7.30 3.56
C SER A 105 -14.10 -5.80 3.33
N GLY A 106 -14.64 -5.23 2.24
CA GLY A 106 -14.36 -3.87 1.82
C GLY A 106 -12.94 -3.70 1.26
N GLU A 107 -12.22 -4.81 1.01
CA GLU A 107 -10.88 -4.80 0.44
C GLU A 107 -10.92 -4.65 -1.08
N ASN A 108 -9.82 -4.15 -1.65
CA ASN A 108 -9.70 -3.93 -3.09
C ASN A 108 -9.21 -5.17 -3.86
N GLU A 109 -8.62 -6.13 -3.16
CA GLU A 109 -8.04 -7.34 -3.76
C GLU A 109 -8.02 -8.51 -2.77
N ILE A 110 -7.95 -9.73 -3.32
CA ILE A 110 -7.89 -10.98 -2.57
C ILE A 110 -6.77 -11.86 -3.12
N SER A 111 -5.86 -12.24 -2.22
CA SER A 111 -4.82 -13.24 -2.47
C SER A 111 -5.31 -14.61 -2.02
N THR A 112 -5.29 -15.62 -2.89
CA THR A 112 -5.90 -16.93 -2.56
C THR A 112 -4.99 -17.84 -1.76
N THR A 113 -3.67 -17.77 -1.96
CA THR A 113 -2.71 -18.59 -1.22
C THR A 113 -2.26 -17.91 0.07
N ASP A 114 -2.14 -16.59 0.04
CA ASP A 114 -1.65 -15.79 1.16
C ASP A 114 -2.55 -14.55 1.39
N PRO A 115 -3.63 -14.67 2.18
CA PRO A 115 -4.67 -13.65 2.31
C PRO A 115 -4.20 -12.29 2.86
N ASP A 116 -3.11 -12.27 3.63
CA ASP A 116 -2.57 -11.04 4.23
C ASP A 116 -1.68 -10.26 3.26
N ALA A 117 -1.27 -10.89 2.15
CA ALA A 117 -0.39 -10.29 1.16
C ALA A 117 -1.16 -9.41 0.16
N ARG A 118 -0.48 -8.36 -0.31
CA ARG A 118 -1.05 -7.38 -1.25
C ARG A 118 -0.16 -7.21 -2.46
N LEU A 119 -0.74 -6.78 -3.57
CA LEU A 119 0.00 -6.43 -4.78
C LEU A 119 0.69 -5.08 -4.58
N MET A 120 2.02 -5.08 -4.59
CA MET A 120 2.85 -3.90 -4.30
C MET A 120 3.85 -3.66 -5.41
N ALA A 121 4.14 -2.38 -5.69
CA ALA A 121 5.26 -2.00 -6.52
C ALA A 121 6.55 -2.11 -5.71
N ASN A 122 7.52 -2.84 -6.24
CA ASN A 122 8.85 -3.02 -5.69
C ASN A 122 9.88 -2.67 -6.76
N HIS A 123 10.61 -1.56 -6.58
CA HIS A 123 11.54 -1.02 -7.58
C HIS A 123 10.91 -0.98 -8.98
N ASN A 124 11.30 -1.90 -9.86
CA ASN A 124 10.91 -1.93 -11.27
C ASN A 124 9.80 -2.95 -11.59
N HIS A 125 9.33 -3.73 -10.61
CA HIS A 125 8.25 -4.69 -10.84
C HIS A 125 7.17 -4.63 -9.77
N VAL A 126 5.96 -4.97 -10.17
CA VAL A 126 4.86 -5.21 -9.24
C VAL A 126 4.90 -6.67 -8.82
N GLU A 127 4.69 -7.00 -7.55
CA GLU A 127 4.60 -8.38 -7.05
C GLU A 127 3.69 -8.47 -5.82
N VAL A 128 3.27 -9.68 -5.45
CA VAL A 128 2.48 -9.88 -4.23
C VAL A 128 3.45 -9.99 -3.05
N SER A 129 3.32 -9.11 -2.08
CA SER A 129 4.32 -8.90 -1.02
C SER A 129 3.70 -8.44 0.29
N TYR A 130 4.51 -8.51 1.32
CA TYR A 130 4.32 -7.87 2.60
C TYR A 130 5.16 -6.61 2.67
N ASN A 131 4.55 -5.49 3.07
CA ASN A 131 5.33 -4.33 3.50
C ASN A 131 5.61 -4.48 5.00
N VAL A 132 6.89 -4.56 5.38
CA VAL A 132 7.30 -4.69 6.76
C VAL A 132 8.06 -3.44 7.16
N GLN A 133 7.48 -2.67 8.07
CA GLN A 133 8.12 -1.52 8.68
C GLN A 133 9.01 -2.01 9.83
N THR A 134 10.26 -1.59 9.85
CA THR A 134 11.26 -2.01 10.83
C THR A 134 11.86 -0.79 11.52
N THR A 135 12.20 -0.94 12.80
CA THR A 135 13.00 0.02 13.56
C THR A 135 14.30 -0.65 13.94
N VAL A 136 15.43 -0.09 13.51
CA VAL A 136 16.78 -0.62 13.76
C VAL A 136 17.54 0.34 14.66
N ASP A 137 18.06 -0.15 15.78
CA ASP A 137 18.88 0.64 16.70
C ASP A 137 20.33 0.75 16.22
N ALA A 138 20.93 1.94 16.36
CA ALA A 138 22.24 2.23 15.79
C ALA A 138 23.42 1.58 16.53
N LYS A 139 23.30 1.18 17.80
CA LYS A 139 24.44 0.69 18.62
C LYS A 139 25.05 -0.59 18.05
N HIS A 140 24.20 -1.59 17.82
CA HIS A 140 24.61 -2.89 17.26
C HIS A 140 23.84 -3.30 16.01
N LYS A 141 23.10 -2.36 15.39
CA LYS A 141 22.32 -2.57 14.15
C LYS A 141 21.26 -3.67 14.31
N LEU A 142 20.68 -3.78 15.50
CA LEU A 142 19.66 -4.76 15.82
C LEU A 142 18.26 -4.20 15.57
N ILE A 143 17.35 -5.07 15.08
CA ILE A 143 15.95 -4.71 14.90
C ILE A 143 15.27 -4.65 16.28
N ALA A 144 14.88 -3.45 16.69
CA ALA A 144 14.19 -3.19 17.95
C ALA A 144 12.67 -3.43 17.84
N ASP A 145 12.08 -3.18 16.67
CA ASP A 145 10.65 -3.42 16.43
C ASP A 145 10.34 -3.65 14.96
N PHE A 146 9.20 -4.29 14.69
CA PHE A 146 8.66 -4.40 13.35
C PHE A 146 7.13 -4.40 13.31
N LYS A 147 6.58 -4.01 12.17
CA LYS A 147 5.15 -4.02 11.88
C LYS A 147 4.90 -4.36 10.42
N VAL A 148 4.13 -5.42 10.19
CA VAL A 148 3.59 -5.71 8.86
C VAL A 148 2.39 -4.80 8.59
N THR A 149 2.40 -4.14 7.44
CA THR A 149 1.34 -3.26 6.94
C THR A 149 0.84 -3.73 5.58
N GLN A 150 -0.44 -3.54 5.33
CA GLN A 150 -1.05 -3.79 4.02
C GLN A 150 -0.89 -2.59 3.07
N LYS A 151 -0.37 -1.44 3.56
CA LYS A 151 -0.15 -0.27 2.72
C LYS A 151 1.03 -0.52 1.76
N PRO A 152 0.85 -0.27 0.45
CA PRO A 152 1.92 -0.48 -0.53
C PRO A 152 3.09 0.50 -0.43
N ASN A 153 2.92 1.64 0.27
CA ASN A 153 3.92 2.67 0.47
C ASN A 153 4.07 3.01 1.95
N ASP A 154 5.17 3.70 2.27
CA ASP A 154 5.58 3.99 3.64
C ASP A 154 5.06 5.34 4.15
N LEU A 155 4.33 6.05 3.29
CA LEU A 155 3.72 7.33 3.62
C LEU A 155 2.68 7.14 4.73
N GLY A 156 2.90 7.78 5.89
CA GLY A 156 2.01 7.60 7.03
C GLY A 156 2.42 6.53 8.03
N GLU A 157 3.62 5.93 7.90
CA GLU A 157 4.10 4.90 8.84
C GLU A 157 5.19 5.42 9.80
N LEU A 158 5.77 6.60 9.53
CA LEU A 158 6.87 7.17 10.33
C LEU A 158 6.49 7.38 11.79
N ASP A 159 5.41 8.12 12.05
CA ASP A 159 4.99 8.45 13.41
C ASP A 159 4.59 7.19 14.17
N HIS A 160 3.92 6.25 13.49
CA HIS A 160 3.49 5.00 14.09
C HIS A 160 4.70 4.17 14.58
N MET A 161 5.72 4.00 13.74
CA MET A 161 6.93 3.25 14.12
C MET A 161 7.77 4.01 15.16
N ALA A 162 7.91 5.33 15.03
CA ALA A 162 8.62 6.17 15.99
C ALA A 162 7.97 6.13 17.38
N MET A 163 6.64 6.19 17.49
CA MET A 163 5.95 6.08 18.78
C MET A 163 6.11 4.69 19.42
N ARG A 164 6.16 3.63 18.60
CA ARG A 164 6.40 2.28 19.10
C ARG A 164 7.82 2.14 19.66
N ALA A 165 8.81 2.66 18.95
CA ALA A 165 10.20 2.74 19.43
C ALA A 165 10.29 3.55 20.73
N LYS A 166 9.64 4.71 20.78
CA LYS A 166 9.57 5.55 21.99
C LYS A 166 9.05 4.78 23.21
N LYS A 167 7.99 3.98 23.02
CA LYS A 167 7.43 3.15 24.09
C LYS A 167 8.42 2.06 24.54
N LEU A 168 9.15 1.44 23.62
CA LEU A 168 10.17 0.42 23.94
C LEU A 168 11.34 1.03 24.72
N PHE A 169 11.75 2.25 24.38
CA PHE A 169 12.86 2.95 25.02
C PHE A 169 12.49 3.69 26.30
N GLY A 170 11.28 3.49 26.82
CA GLY A 170 10.84 4.11 28.08
C GLY A 170 10.54 5.60 27.98
N ASN A 171 9.98 6.05 26.84
CA ASN A 171 9.56 7.43 26.57
C ASN A 171 10.69 8.47 26.51
N LYS A 172 11.94 8.04 26.36
CA LYS A 172 13.09 8.93 26.14
C LYS A 172 12.99 9.67 24.79
N ALA A 173 13.69 10.79 24.70
CA ALA A 173 13.94 11.47 23.44
C ALA A 173 15.05 10.73 22.67
N PHE A 174 14.94 10.70 21.34
CA PHE A 174 15.89 10.02 20.46
C PHE A 174 15.75 10.55 19.03
N GLU A 175 16.66 10.12 18.17
CA GLU A 175 16.76 10.52 16.78
C GLU A 175 16.28 9.40 15.84
N VAL A 176 15.62 9.79 14.74
CA VAL A 176 15.12 8.89 13.71
C VAL A 176 15.70 9.27 12.37
N LEU A 177 16.30 8.29 11.68
CA LEU A 177 16.62 8.36 10.25
C LEU A 177 15.56 7.60 9.46
N ALA A 178 15.07 8.18 8.37
CA ALA A 178 14.20 7.47 7.44
C ALA A 178 14.33 7.99 6.01
N ASP A 179 13.93 7.15 5.05
CA ASP A 179 13.96 7.48 3.63
C ASP A 179 12.94 8.55 3.25
N LYS A 180 13.14 9.16 2.06
CA LYS A 180 12.24 10.20 1.53
C LYS A 180 10.77 9.76 1.44
N GLY A 181 10.50 8.46 1.33
CA GLY A 181 9.15 7.89 1.26
C GLY A 181 8.32 8.12 2.53
N TYR A 182 8.99 8.39 3.65
CA TYR A 182 8.38 8.70 4.94
C TYR A 182 8.08 10.20 5.12
N TYR A 183 8.42 11.05 4.15
CA TYR A 183 8.25 12.50 4.27
C TYR A 183 6.76 12.89 4.27
N LYS A 184 6.22 13.12 5.47
CA LYS A 184 4.86 13.62 5.66
C LYS A 184 4.80 14.59 6.83
N ALA A 185 4.42 15.83 6.55
CA ALA A 185 4.44 16.94 7.51
C ALA A 185 3.67 16.63 8.82
N LYS A 186 2.53 15.93 8.74
CA LYS A 186 1.75 15.54 9.93
C LYS A 186 2.51 14.57 10.83
N ASP A 187 3.23 13.62 10.23
CA ASP A 187 3.98 12.60 10.96
C ASP A 187 5.22 13.22 11.59
N LEU A 188 5.93 14.07 10.84
CA LEU A 188 7.07 14.86 11.33
C LEU A 188 6.68 15.71 12.54
N LYS A 189 5.60 16.49 12.44
CA LYS A 189 5.08 17.32 13.53
C LYS A 189 4.83 16.49 14.78
N LYS A 190 4.15 15.34 14.63
CA LYS A 190 3.83 14.45 15.75
C LYS A 190 5.08 13.83 16.38
N CYS A 191 6.09 13.47 15.59
CA CYS A 191 7.38 13.03 16.11
C CYS A 191 8.06 14.15 16.94
N THR A 192 8.15 15.36 16.39
CA THR A 192 8.77 16.51 17.08
C THR A 192 8.05 16.88 18.38
N GLU A 193 6.72 16.91 18.38
CA GLU A 193 5.90 17.14 19.59
C GLU A 193 6.12 16.09 20.68
N ASN A 194 6.63 14.92 20.30
CA ASN A 194 6.97 13.83 21.20
C ASN A 194 8.48 13.74 21.47
N GLY A 195 9.26 14.79 21.24
CA GLY A 195 10.70 14.79 21.53
C GLY A 195 11.49 13.80 20.69
N ILE A 196 11.03 13.50 19.47
CA ILE A 196 11.73 12.68 18.50
C ILE A 196 12.26 13.60 17.40
N THR A 197 13.58 13.68 17.27
CA THR A 197 14.24 14.44 16.21
C THR A 197 14.31 13.57 14.96
N VAL A 198 13.80 14.06 13.82
CA VAL A 198 13.70 13.25 12.61
C VAL A 198 14.56 13.85 11.50
N TYR A 199 15.44 13.03 10.92
CA TYR A 199 16.24 13.36 9.74
C TYR A 199 15.69 12.61 8.53
N ILE A 200 15.03 13.35 7.63
CA ILE A 200 14.46 12.83 6.38
C ILE A 200 14.75 13.83 5.26
N THR A 201 15.07 13.31 4.08
CA THR A 201 15.21 14.15 2.89
C THR A 201 13.86 14.77 2.51
N LYS A 202 13.80 16.10 2.41
CA LYS A 202 12.59 16.83 2.02
C LYS A 202 12.13 16.38 0.63
N GLN A 203 10.86 16.01 0.50
CA GLN A 203 10.28 15.67 -0.80
C GLN A 203 9.88 16.95 -1.56
N THR A 204 10.47 17.16 -2.73
CA THR A 204 10.05 18.20 -3.67
C THR A 204 8.94 17.65 -4.57
N TYR A 205 7.83 18.37 -4.66
CA TYR A 205 6.72 18.01 -5.53
C TYR A 205 6.68 18.93 -6.74
N ALA A 206 6.68 18.35 -7.94
CA ALA A 206 6.39 19.11 -9.13
C ALA A 206 4.94 19.62 -9.08
N ASN A 207 4.74 20.89 -9.43
CA ASN A 207 3.42 21.48 -9.63
C ASN A 207 3.06 21.51 -11.12
N GLY A 208 1.88 22.04 -11.44
CA GLY A 208 1.35 22.06 -12.80
C GLY A 208 2.21 22.84 -13.81
N THR A 209 3.10 23.72 -13.36
CA THR A 209 3.98 24.50 -14.25
C THR A 209 5.16 23.70 -14.77
N LYS A 210 5.55 22.59 -14.09
CA LYS A 210 6.76 21.80 -14.34
C LYS A 210 8.08 22.59 -14.29
N ASP A 211 8.01 23.87 -13.92
CA ASP A 211 9.17 24.72 -13.75
C ASP A 211 9.65 24.62 -12.31
N GLN A 212 10.85 24.06 -12.13
CA GLN A 212 11.49 23.89 -10.82
C GLN A 212 11.66 25.21 -10.08
N ALA A 213 11.81 26.33 -10.80
CA ALA A 213 11.93 27.65 -10.20
C ALA A 213 10.66 28.08 -9.44
N PHE A 214 9.51 27.47 -9.73
CA PHE A 214 8.22 27.78 -9.11
C PHE A 214 7.64 26.58 -8.35
N TYR A 215 8.45 25.62 -7.92
CA TYR A 215 7.98 24.56 -7.03
C TYR A 215 7.66 25.08 -5.63
N SER A 216 6.82 24.34 -4.90
CA SER A 216 6.27 24.80 -3.62
C SER A 216 7.33 25.05 -2.54
N ASP A 217 8.50 24.42 -2.65
CA ASP A 217 9.65 24.62 -1.78
C ASP A 217 10.41 25.93 -2.02
N GLN A 218 10.18 26.57 -3.17
CA GLN A 218 10.76 27.88 -3.50
C GLN A 218 9.94 29.04 -2.91
N PHE A 219 8.71 28.78 -2.46
CA PHE A 219 7.87 29.79 -1.80
C PHE A 219 8.22 29.90 -0.31
N LYS A 220 8.38 31.13 0.17
CA LYS A 220 8.68 31.41 1.59
C LYS A 220 7.45 31.95 2.28
N TYR A 221 7.05 31.32 3.38
CA TYR A 221 5.92 31.80 4.18
C TYR A 221 6.38 32.90 5.15
N ASP A 222 5.71 34.04 5.14
CA ASP A 222 5.85 35.10 6.12
C ASP A 222 4.69 35.00 7.14
N PRO A 223 4.96 34.56 8.39
CA PRO A 223 3.93 34.40 9.41
C PRO A 223 3.38 35.74 9.93
N THR A 224 4.11 36.86 9.77
CA THR A 224 3.68 38.17 10.28
C THR A 224 2.58 38.77 9.40
N LYS A 225 2.73 38.63 8.09
CA LYS A 225 1.76 39.11 7.08
C LYS A 225 0.75 38.03 6.66
N ASN A 226 0.99 36.77 7.02
CA ASN A 226 0.22 35.62 6.55
C ASN A 226 0.18 35.56 4.99
N VAL A 227 1.36 35.66 4.37
CA VAL A 227 1.53 35.61 2.91
C VAL A 227 2.63 34.63 2.53
N TYR A 228 2.58 34.14 1.28
CA TYR A 228 3.71 33.45 0.68
C TYR A 228 4.42 34.37 -0.31
N LEU A 229 5.73 34.51 -0.17
CA LEU A 229 6.58 35.17 -1.17
C LEU A 229 6.93 34.17 -2.25
N CYS A 230 6.54 34.47 -3.48
CA CYS A 230 6.93 33.66 -4.63
C CYS A 230 8.39 33.91 -5.03
N PRO A 231 9.00 33.01 -5.81
CA PRO A 231 10.38 33.14 -6.27
C PRO A 231 10.64 34.40 -7.12
N ALA A 232 9.59 34.93 -7.76
CA ALA A 232 9.63 36.19 -8.50
C ALA A 232 9.38 37.44 -7.61
N GLY A 233 9.34 37.29 -6.29
CA GLY A 233 9.20 38.38 -5.32
C GLY A 233 7.78 38.92 -5.13
N LYS A 234 6.75 38.28 -5.70
CA LYS A 234 5.35 38.67 -5.49
C LYS A 234 4.78 38.05 -4.22
N GLU A 235 3.99 38.82 -3.49
CA GLU A 235 3.23 38.33 -2.32
C GLU A 235 1.96 37.61 -2.80
N LEU A 236 1.74 36.40 -2.28
CA LEU A 236 0.50 35.64 -2.44
C LEU A 236 -0.28 35.70 -1.13
N HIS A 237 -1.48 36.26 -1.19
CA HIS A 237 -2.35 36.44 -0.04
C HIS A 237 -3.31 35.28 0.12
N TYR A 238 -3.74 35.04 1.36
CA TYR A 238 -4.77 34.04 1.63
C TYR A 238 -6.02 34.30 0.79
N TYR A 239 -6.43 33.29 0.03
CA TYR A 239 -7.60 33.35 -0.83
C TYR A 239 -8.77 32.55 -0.24
N ARG A 240 -8.58 31.23 -0.06
CA ARG A 240 -9.63 30.36 0.49
C ARG A 240 -9.10 29.06 1.08
N ALA A 241 -9.89 28.44 1.93
CA ALA A 241 -9.66 27.08 2.40
C ALA A 241 -10.22 26.05 1.40
N ARG A 242 -9.40 25.08 1.00
CA ARG A 242 -9.86 23.88 0.28
C ARG A 242 -10.48 22.91 1.27
N LYS A 243 -11.69 22.42 0.96
CA LYS A 243 -12.42 21.46 1.79
C LYS A 243 -12.71 20.19 1.00
N LYS A 244 -12.61 19.04 1.66
CA LYS A 244 -13.08 17.73 1.17
C LYS A 244 -13.80 17.03 2.32
N ASP A 245 -15.02 16.57 2.06
CA ASP A 245 -15.89 15.90 3.05
C ASP A 245 -16.02 16.72 4.37
N GLY A 246 -16.22 18.04 4.23
CA GLY A 246 -16.35 18.97 5.36
C GLY A 246 -15.06 19.32 6.10
N LYS A 247 -13.93 18.66 5.80
CA LYS A 247 -12.62 18.92 6.45
C LYS A 247 -11.75 19.83 5.59
N ILE A 248 -11.07 20.78 6.22
CA ILE A 248 -10.07 21.62 5.54
C ILE A 248 -8.87 20.73 5.19
N ILE A 249 -8.58 20.64 3.89
CA ILE A 249 -7.45 19.86 3.35
C ILE A 249 -6.26 20.75 2.98
N GLY A 250 -6.44 22.07 2.95
CA GLY A 250 -5.37 23.03 2.73
C GLY A 250 -5.91 24.45 2.53
N TYR A 251 -5.00 25.39 2.33
CA TYR A 251 -5.30 26.79 2.06
C TYR A 251 -4.69 27.19 0.72
N GLU A 252 -5.39 27.98 -0.06
CA GLU A 252 -4.92 28.56 -1.31
C GLU A 252 -4.50 30.01 -1.07
N TYR A 253 -3.36 30.38 -1.64
CA TYR A 253 -2.82 31.73 -1.65
C TYR A 253 -2.63 32.16 -3.11
N LEU A 254 -3.02 33.40 -3.45
CA LEU A 254 -2.98 33.97 -4.80
C LEU A 254 -2.41 35.39 -4.80
#